data_AF-A0A8X6HIG8-F1
#
_entry.id   AF-A0A8X6HIG8-F1
#
_cell.length_a   1.000
_cell.length_b   1.000
_cell.length_c   1.000
_cell.angle_alpha   90.00
_cell.angle_beta   90.00
_cell.angle_gamma   90.00
#
_symmetry.space_group_name_H-M   'P 1'
#
loop_
_entity.id
_entity.type
_entity.pdbx_description
1 polymer ?
#
loop_
_entity_poly.entity_id
_entity_poly.type
_entity_poly.pdbx_seq_one_letter_code
_entity_poly.pdbx_strand_id
1 'polypeptide(L)'
;ALLSSGNEEAKDWNLKAAVEFLMSKQSKTDGSFGDFLATYFALPVLNAKSLADIGKTKCTKNLRMPRDNNPVSDIESKLGPKMSIKYYLYVGDQKDQVHPLFLRTPCNITVLEVMRLASEVDPKYRFQAQRIGKKLYIYELFGIANDPEDEKFWILYTESQNSSLKLITL
;
A
#
# COMPACT_ATOMS: atom_id res chain seq x y z
N ALA A 1 -18.82 2.81 22.00
CA ALA A 1 -19.14 2.31 23.35
C ALA A 1 -20.58 2.65 23.71
N LEU A 2 -20.96 3.93 23.82
CA LEU A 2 -22.34 4.36 24.09
C LEU A 2 -23.36 3.76 23.10
N LEU A 3 -23.03 3.78 21.79
CA LEU A 3 -23.76 3.11 20.70
C LEU A 3 -23.98 1.60 20.89
N SER A 4 -23.08 0.93 21.58
CA SER A 4 -23.18 -0.51 21.81
C SER A 4 -23.94 -0.83 23.08
N SER A 5 -23.92 0.07 24.05
CA SER A 5 -24.62 -0.07 25.33
C SER A 5 -26.05 0.50 25.31
N GLY A 6 -26.47 1.14 24.21
CA GLY A 6 -27.78 1.81 24.12
C GLY A 6 -27.89 3.10 24.93
N ASN A 7 -26.75 3.73 25.25
CA ASN A 7 -26.69 4.91 26.11
C ASN A 7 -26.44 6.20 25.31
N GLU A 8 -26.99 6.27 24.09
CA GLU A 8 -26.83 7.42 23.17
C GLU A 8 -27.47 8.70 23.72
N GLU A 9 -28.42 8.54 24.63
CA GLU A 9 -29.22 9.60 25.24
C GLU A 9 -28.92 9.73 26.74
N ALA A 10 -27.75 9.25 27.19
CA ALA A 10 -27.33 9.45 28.57
C ALA A 10 -27.31 10.95 28.93
N LYS A 11 -27.74 11.30 30.15
CA LYS A 11 -27.97 12.69 30.57
C LYS A 11 -26.72 13.57 30.48
N ASP A 12 -25.54 12.98 30.59
CA ASP A 12 -24.21 13.58 30.52
C ASP A 12 -23.58 13.51 29.10
N TRP A 13 -24.30 12.99 28.12
CA TRP A 13 -23.84 12.81 26.75
C TRP A 13 -24.76 13.52 25.75
N ASN A 14 -24.16 14.24 24.81
CA ASN A 14 -24.89 14.87 23.72
C ASN A 14 -24.43 14.27 22.38
N LEU A 15 -25.17 13.25 21.91
CA LEU A 15 -24.89 12.57 20.65
C LEU A 15 -24.82 13.54 19.48
N LYS A 16 -25.76 14.48 19.39
CA LYS A 16 -25.84 15.44 18.28
C LYS A 16 -24.60 16.32 18.23
N ALA A 17 -24.22 16.91 19.37
CA ALA A 17 -23.02 17.75 19.45
C ALA A 17 -21.74 16.96 19.12
N ALA A 18 -21.64 15.71 19.56
CA ALA A 18 -20.50 14.85 19.26
C ALA A 18 -20.39 14.49 17.76
N VAL A 19 -21.52 14.18 17.11
CA VAL A 19 -21.56 13.91 15.67
C VAL A 19 -21.24 15.17 14.86
N GLU A 20 -21.79 16.33 15.24
CA GLU A 20 -21.46 17.62 14.61
C GLU A 20 -19.97 17.95 14.75
N PHE A 21 -19.39 17.73 15.93
CA PHE A 21 -17.96 17.89 16.15
C PHE A 21 -17.13 16.95 15.26
N LEU A 22 -17.49 15.66 15.18
CA LEU A 22 -16.83 14.72 14.29
C LEU A 22 -16.91 15.19 12.84
N MET A 23 -18.10 15.52 12.33
CA MET A 23 -18.25 16.02 10.97
C MET A 23 -17.41 17.29 10.69
N SER A 24 -17.21 18.16 11.68
CA SER A 24 -16.33 19.33 11.54
C SER A 24 -14.84 18.98 11.34
N LYS A 25 -14.42 17.78 11.76
CA LYS A 25 -13.06 17.25 11.58
C LYS A 25 -12.89 16.48 10.28
N GLN A 26 -13.96 16.22 9.55
CA GLN A 26 -13.86 15.57 8.25
C GLN A 26 -13.17 16.51 7.26
N SER A 27 -12.15 15.98 6.60
CA SER A 27 -11.40 16.69 5.56
C SER A 27 -12.33 17.03 4.39
N LYS A 28 -12.30 18.30 3.98
CA LYS A 28 -13.11 18.79 2.86
C LYS A 28 -12.60 18.33 1.50
N THR A 29 -11.36 17.86 1.41
CA THR A 29 -10.71 17.51 0.14
C THR A 29 -10.88 16.05 -0.23
N ASP A 30 -10.74 15.13 0.73
CA ASP A 30 -10.75 13.68 0.51
C ASP A 30 -11.76 12.94 1.40
N GLY A 31 -12.49 13.66 2.27
CA GLY A 31 -13.49 13.08 3.16
C GLY A 31 -12.91 12.25 4.31
N SER A 32 -11.59 12.22 4.49
CA SER A 32 -10.92 11.45 5.54
C SER A 32 -10.95 12.17 6.89
N PHE A 33 -10.61 11.45 7.96
CA PHE A 33 -10.44 12.00 9.31
C PHE A 33 -8.96 12.13 9.69
N GLY A 34 -8.08 12.38 8.71
CA GLY A 34 -6.64 12.54 8.88
C GLY A 34 -5.84 11.31 8.46
N ASP A 35 -6.15 10.13 9.01
CA ASP A 35 -5.53 8.88 8.61
C ASP A 35 -6.55 7.72 8.44
N PHE A 36 -6.04 6.58 7.98
CA PHE A 36 -6.86 5.39 7.73
C PHE A 36 -7.58 4.90 9.00
N LEU A 37 -6.89 4.85 10.15
CA LEU A 37 -7.47 4.34 11.39
C LEU A 37 -8.52 5.30 11.94
N ALA A 38 -8.25 6.61 11.93
CA ALA A 38 -9.20 7.64 12.32
C ALA A 38 -10.47 7.56 11.46
N THR A 39 -10.31 7.42 10.14
CA THR A 39 -11.43 7.28 9.21
C THR A 39 -12.20 5.98 9.44
N TYR A 40 -11.48 4.86 9.64
CA TYR A 40 -12.06 3.55 9.92
C TYR A 40 -12.90 3.52 11.19
N PHE A 41 -12.46 4.21 12.25
CA PHE A 41 -13.21 4.27 13.52
C PHE A 41 -14.35 5.29 13.51
N ALA A 42 -14.23 6.40 12.77
CA ALA A 42 -15.28 7.40 12.66
C ALA A 42 -16.47 6.92 11.81
N LEU A 43 -16.21 6.18 10.73
CA LEU A 43 -17.22 5.84 9.74
C LEU A 43 -18.41 5.02 10.29
N PRO A 44 -18.23 3.97 11.13
CA PRO A 44 -19.34 3.25 11.72
C PRO A 44 -20.22 4.15 12.61
N VAL A 45 -19.60 5.03 13.39
CA VAL A 45 -20.31 5.96 14.29
C VAL A 45 -21.21 6.90 13.51
N LEU A 46 -20.74 7.44 12.38
CA LEU A 46 -21.54 8.30 11.49
C LEU A 46 -22.72 7.57 10.82
N ASN A 47 -22.66 6.24 10.75
CA ASN A 47 -23.76 5.40 10.27
C ASN A 47 -24.65 4.88 11.41
N ALA A 48 -24.48 5.41 12.63
CA ALA A 48 -25.14 4.92 13.84
C ALA A 48 -24.94 3.41 14.04
N LYS A 49 -23.70 2.95 13.81
CA LYS A 49 -23.27 1.56 13.97
C LYS A 49 -22.10 1.46 14.92
N SER A 50 -21.96 0.27 15.50
CA SER A 50 -20.81 -0.11 16.30
C SER A 50 -20.25 -1.46 15.85
N LEU A 51 -19.10 -1.84 16.40
CA LEU A 51 -18.51 -3.16 16.13
C LEU A 51 -19.44 -4.32 16.53
N ALA A 52 -20.35 -4.11 17.48
CA ALA A 52 -21.35 -5.10 17.88
C ALA A 52 -22.39 -5.39 16.76
N ASP A 53 -22.50 -4.52 15.76
CA ASP A 53 -23.43 -4.68 14.63
C ASP A 53 -22.86 -5.53 13.49
N ILE A 54 -21.56 -5.89 13.54
CA ILE A 54 -20.90 -6.69 12.50
C ILE A 54 -21.64 -8.00 12.27
N GLY A 55 -21.94 -8.76 13.34
CA GLY A 55 -22.66 -10.03 13.25
C GLY A 55 -24.11 -9.92 12.77
N LYS A 56 -24.68 -8.71 12.76
CA LYS A 56 -26.05 -8.42 12.28
C LYS A 56 -26.07 -7.94 10.84
N THR A 57 -24.90 -7.80 10.21
CA THR A 57 -24.77 -7.24 8.86
C THR A 57 -25.26 -8.25 7.84
N LYS A 58 -26.26 -7.87 7.03
CA LYS A 58 -26.74 -8.69 5.92
C LYS A 58 -25.76 -8.58 4.75
N CYS A 59 -24.88 -9.58 4.61
CA CYS A 59 -23.88 -9.65 3.54
C CYS A 59 -24.46 -9.84 2.13
N THR A 60 -25.78 -9.96 1.99
CA THR A 60 -26.48 -10.14 0.71
C THR A 60 -26.87 -8.83 0.02
N LYS A 61 -26.62 -7.68 0.65
CA LYS A 61 -26.91 -6.38 0.05
C LYS A 61 -25.79 -6.06 -0.95
N ASN A 62 -26.11 -6.10 -2.25
CA ASN A 62 -25.23 -5.56 -3.29
C ASN A 62 -24.94 -4.09 -2.97
N LEU A 63 -23.77 -3.82 -2.39
CA LEU A 63 -23.33 -2.47 -2.10
C LEU A 63 -23.13 -1.76 -3.44
N ARG A 64 -23.93 -0.73 -3.71
CA ARG A 64 -23.63 0.22 -4.78
C ARG A 64 -22.45 1.06 -4.30
N MET A 65 -21.25 0.60 -4.64
CA MET A 65 -20.03 1.38 -4.44
C MET A 65 -20.13 2.69 -5.27
N PRO A 66 -19.90 3.87 -4.68
CA PRO A 66 -19.65 5.09 -5.45
C PRO A 66 -18.50 4.84 -6.42
N ARG A 67 -18.68 5.29 -7.67
CA ARG A 67 -17.94 4.81 -8.84
C ARG A 67 -16.47 5.26 -8.91
N ASP A 68 -16.00 6.10 -7.99
CA ASP A 68 -14.88 6.98 -8.33
C ASP A 68 -13.64 6.93 -7.43
N ASN A 69 -13.52 6.04 -6.43
CA ASN A 69 -12.23 5.77 -5.77
C ASN A 69 -12.22 4.32 -5.29
N ASN A 70 -11.43 3.44 -5.94
CA ASN A 70 -11.54 1.99 -5.81
C ASN A 70 -11.02 1.47 -4.45
N PRO A 71 -11.88 1.24 -3.43
CA PRO A 71 -11.45 0.74 -2.12
C PRO A 71 -11.04 -0.74 -2.21
N VAL A 72 -11.38 -1.38 -3.32
CA VAL A 72 -11.09 -2.79 -3.62
C VAL A 72 -9.59 -2.99 -3.75
N SER A 73 -8.82 -2.07 -4.33
CA SER A 73 -7.37 -2.24 -4.47
C SER A 73 -6.63 -2.21 -3.13
N ASP A 74 -7.07 -1.39 -2.19
CA ASP A 74 -6.48 -1.30 -0.85
C ASP A 74 -6.86 -2.50 0.03
N ILE A 75 -8.06 -3.02 -0.15
CA ILE A 75 -8.53 -4.23 0.53
C ILE A 75 -7.85 -5.47 -0.07
N GLU A 76 -7.73 -5.56 -1.40
CA GLU A 76 -6.99 -6.64 -2.08
C GLU A 76 -5.50 -6.60 -1.72
N SER A 77 -4.88 -5.42 -1.65
CA SER A 77 -3.49 -5.29 -1.25
C SER A 77 -3.26 -5.73 0.20
N LYS A 78 -4.25 -5.61 1.10
CA LYS A 78 -4.12 -6.06 2.50
C LYS A 78 -4.56 -7.50 2.73
N LEU A 79 -5.73 -7.90 2.23
CA LEU A 79 -6.41 -9.17 2.55
C LEU A 79 -6.50 -10.15 1.37
N GLY A 80 -6.14 -9.73 0.16
CA GLY A 80 -6.18 -10.58 -1.03
C GLY A 80 -5.09 -11.66 -1.05
N PRO A 81 -5.13 -12.56 -2.05
CA PRO A 81 -4.11 -13.58 -2.28
C PRO A 81 -2.70 -12.96 -2.28
N LYS A 82 -1.77 -13.63 -1.61
CA LYS A 82 -0.38 -13.20 -1.48
C LYS A 82 0.54 -14.12 -2.28
N MET A 83 1.57 -13.54 -2.87
CA MET A 83 2.67 -14.27 -3.50
C MET A 83 3.99 -13.99 -2.78
N SER A 84 4.95 -14.89 -2.96
CA SER A 84 6.32 -14.72 -2.47
C SER A 84 7.24 -14.39 -3.63
N ILE A 85 8.02 -13.33 -3.50
CA ILE A 85 9.00 -12.87 -4.49
C ILE A 85 10.38 -13.01 -3.86
N LYS A 86 11.34 -13.55 -4.62
CA LYS A 86 12.74 -13.54 -4.27
C LYS A 86 13.46 -12.51 -5.14
N TYR A 87 13.96 -11.45 -4.51
CA TYR A 87 14.64 -10.35 -5.19
C TYR A 87 16.14 -10.41 -4.88
N TYR A 88 16.96 -10.60 -5.91
CA TYR A 88 18.41 -10.55 -5.79
C TYR A 88 18.94 -9.20 -6.26
N LEU A 89 19.79 -8.60 -5.43
CA LEU A 89 20.64 -7.46 -5.77
C LEU A 89 22.06 -7.98 -5.99
N TYR A 90 22.56 -7.80 -7.22
CA TYR A 90 23.92 -8.16 -7.62
C TYR A 90 24.72 -6.88 -7.83
N VAL A 91 25.91 -6.80 -7.22
CA VAL A 91 26.84 -5.68 -7.41
C VAL A 91 28.18 -6.22 -7.89
N GLY A 92 28.75 -5.58 -8.90
CA GLY A 92 30.02 -5.96 -9.52
C GLY A 92 29.86 -6.87 -10.74
N ASP A 93 30.88 -6.88 -11.60
CA ASP A 93 30.85 -7.52 -12.92
C ASP A 93 30.76 -9.04 -12.84
N GLN A 94 31.28 -9.64 -11.77
CA GLN A 94 31.20 -11.08 -11.50
C GLN A 94 30.20 -11.43 -10.40
N LYS A 95 29.22 -10.55 -10.11
CA LYS A 95 28.29 -10.68 -8.99
C LYS A 95 29.02 -10.79 -7.65
N ASP A 96 30.06 -9.97 -7.48
CA ASP A 96 30.96 -9.99 -6.33
C ASP A 96 30.20 -9.84 -5.00
N GLN A 97 29.11 -9.07 -5.02
CA GLN A 97 28.18 -8.98 -3.90
C GLN A 97 26.79 -9.43 -4.32
N VAL A 98 26.23 -10.38 -3.57
CA VAL A 98 24.88 -10.89 -3.76
C VAL A 98 24.07 -10.66 -2.48
N HIS A 99 22.95 -9.95 -2.62
CA HIS A 99 22.01 -9.74 -1.53
C HIS A 99 20.65 -10.31 -1.94
N PRO A 100 20.21 -11.43 -1.33
CA PRO A 100 18.87 -11.96 -1.54
C PRO A 100 17.89 -11.37 -0.52
N LEU A 101 16.71 -10.97 -0.99
CA LEU A 101 15.59 -10.53 -0.16
C LEU A 101 14.33 -11.30 -0.54
N PHE A 102 13.61 -11.79 0.48
CA PHE A 102 12.33 -12.47 0.32
C PHE A 102 11.21 -11.53 0.71
N LEU A 103 10.30 -11.25 -0.22
CA LEU A 103 9.17 -10.35 -0.03
C LEU A 103 7.86 -11.12 -0.14
N ARG A 104 6.91 -10.81 0.74
CA ARG A 104 5.54 -11.32 0.67
C ARG A 104 4.62 -10.19 0.25
N THR A 105 4.07 -10.28 -0.95
CA THR A 105 3.36 -9.18 -1.61
C THR A 105 1.96 -9.60 -2.04
N PRO A 106 1.06 -8.65 -2.34
CA PRO A 106 -0.17 -8.95 -3.05
C PRO A 106 0.10 -9.59 -4.41
N CYS A 107 -0.83 -10.39 -4.91
CA CYS A 107 -0.85 -10.79 -6.31
C CYS A 107 -1.05 -9.56 -7.22
N ASN A 108 -0.52 -9.60 -8.45
CA ASN A 108 -0.61 -8.54 -9.46
C ASN A 108 0.12 -7.22 -9.14
N ILE A 109 1.19 -7.30 -8.33
CA ILE A 109 2.07 -6.16 -8.04
C ILE A 109 3.03 -5.88 -9.21
N THR A 110 3.33 -4.60 -9.46
CA THR A 110 4.32 -4.18 -10.45
C THR A 110 5.74 -4.28 -9.91
N VAL A 111 6.73 -4.40 -10.79
CA VAL A 111 8.14 -4.48 -10.33
C VAL A 111 8.58 -3.22 -9.59
N LEU A 112 8.11 -2.04 -9.99
CA LEU A 112 8.41 -0.79 -9.29
C LEU A 112 7.90 -0.79 -7.84
N GLU A 113 6.70 -1.34 -7.60
CA GLU A 113 6.16 -1.46 -6.25
C GLU A 113 6.96 -2.48 -5.43
N VAL A 114 7.41 -3.58 -6.03
CA VAL A 114 8.32 -4.54 -5.37
C VAL A 114 9.62 -3.85 -4.94
N MET A 115 10.20 -3.01 -5.79
CA MET A 115 11.42 -2.26 -5.46
C MET A 115 11.20 -1.26 -4.32
N ARG A 116 10.05 -0.58 -4.27
CA ARG A 116 9.68 0.31 -3.15
C ARG A 116 9.49 -0.45 -1.84
N LEU A 117 8.83 -1.60 -1.89
CA LEU A 117 8.70 -2.46 -0.71
C LEU A 117 10.07 -2.96 -0.23
N ALA A 118 10.95 -3.34 -1.15
CA ALA A 118 12.31 -3.75 -0.83
C ALA A 118 13.10 -2.65 -0.10
N SER A 119 12.98 -1.40 -0.55
CA SER A 119 13.72 -0.26 0.02
C SER A 119 13.25 0.16 1.42
N GLU A 120 12.00 -0.16 1.77
CA GLU A 120 11.45 -0.01 3.11
C GLU A 120 11.93 -1.14 4.05
N VAL A 121 12.07 -2.35 3.53
CA VAL A 121 12.46 -3.54 4.31
C VAL A 121 13.96 -3.58 4.58
N ASP A 122 14.78 -3.28 3.58
CA ASP A 122 16.24 -3.30 3.71
C ASP A 122 16.84 -2.05 3.01
N PRO A 123 17.57 -1.19 3.75
CA PRO A 123 18.15 0.04 3.20
C PRO A 123 19.10 -0.22 2.01
N LYS A 124 19.63 -1.44 1.85
CA LYS A 124 20.45 -1.80 0.69
C LYS A 124 19.70 -1.73 -0.64
N TYR A 125 18.38 -1.84 -0.60
CA TYR A 125 17.51 -1.78 -1.78
C TYR A 125 16.97 -0.38 -2.04
N ARG A 126 17.44 0.65 -1.32
CA ARG A 126 17.13 2.04 -1.63
C ARG A 126 17.70 2.40 -2.99
N PHE A 127 16.87 3.05 -3.79
CA PHE A 127 17.17 3.43 -5.16
C PHE A 127 16.70 4.85 -5.44
N GLN A 128 17.36 5.47 -6.42
CA GLN A 128 16.91 6.71 -7.04
C GLN A 128 16.51 6.43 -8.48
N ALA A 129 15.40 7.02 -8.89
CA ALA A 129 14.90 6.87 -10.25
C ALA A 129 14.46 8.21 -10.83
N GLN A 130 14.65 8.36 -12.14
CA GLN A 130 14.26 9.53 -12.91
C GLN A 130 13.34 9.10 -14.04
N ARG A 131 12.30 9.89 -14.29
CA ARG A 131 11.43 9.69 -15.44
C ARG A 131 11.99 10.43 -16.65
N ILE A 132 12.25 9.70 -17.74
CA ILE A 132 12.72 10.26 -19.01
C ILE A 132 11.73 9.83 -20.09
N GLY A 133 10.95 10.79 -20.59
CA GLY A 133 9.83 10.51 -21.48
C GLY A 133 8.79 9.60 -20.81
N LYS A 134 8.50 8.45 -21.42
CA LYS A 134 7.53 7.45 -20.91
C LYS A 134 8.17 6.36 -20.06
N LYS A 135 9.49 6.36 -19.88
CA LYS A 135 10.23 5.30 -19.18
C LYS A 135 10.73 5.78 -17.82
N LEU A 136 10.81 4.85 -16.88
CA LEU A 136 11.43 5.10 -15.57
C LEU A 136 12.84 4.50 -15.58
N TYR A 137 13.83 5.32 -15.28
CA TYR A 137 15.23 4.94 -15.29
C TYR A 137 15.78 4.97 -13.87
N ILE A 138 16.31 3.84 -13.40
CA ILE A 138 16.99 3.75 -12.11
C ILE A 138 18.44 4.14 -12.33
N TYR A 139 18.88 5.19 -11.64
CA TYR A 139 20.24 5.72 -11.79
C TYR A 139 21.11 5.53 -10.55
N GLU A 140 20.53 5.10 -9.44
CA GLU A 140 21.25 4.77 -8.21
C GLU A 140 20.53 3.63 -7.48
N LEU A 141 21.25 2.67 -6.94
CA LEU A 141 20.76 1.58 -6.09
C LEU A 141 21.91 1.18 -5.16
N PHE A 142 21.61 0.81 -3.91
CA PHE A 142 22.64 0.47 -2.92
C PHE A 142 23.63 1.63 -2.64
N GLY A 143 23.21 2.87 -2.88
CA GLY A 143 24.05 4.07 -2.74
C GLY A 143 25.13 4.21 -3.82
N ILE A 144 25.06 3.40 -4.89
CA ILE A 144 26.00 3.42 -6.01
C ILE A 144 25.24 3.95 -7.23
N ALA A 145 25.74 5.05 -7.80
CA ALA A 145 25.18 5.64 -9.01
C ALA A 145 25.69 4.90 -10.26
N ASN A 146 24.93 5.00 -11.36
CA ASN A 146 25.43 4.59 -12.67
C ASN A 146 26.67 5.42 -13.03
N ASP A 147 27.60 4.80 -13.74
CA ASP A 147 28.80 5.44 -14.28
C ASP A 147 28.86 5.19 -15.79
N PRO A 148 28.32 6.12 -16.61
CA PRO A 148 28.32 5.96 -18.05
C PRO A 148 29.72 5.95 -18.68
N GLU A 149 30.71 6.58 -18.05
CA GLU A 149 32.09 6.62 -18.57
C GLU A 149 32.78 5.26 -18.43
N ASP A 150 32.45 4.54 -17.36
CA ASP A 150 32.88 3.16 -17.10
C ASP A 150 31.89 2.10 -17.61
N GLU A 151 30.86 2.49 -18.35
CA GLU A 151 29.79 1.61 -18.87
C GLU A 151 29.02 0.81 -17.80
N LYS A 152 28.93 1.34 -16.56
CA LYS A 152 28.26 0.68 -15.43
C LYS A 152 26.84 1.18 -15.24
N PHE A 153 25.88 0.26 -15.31
CA PHE A 153 24.45 0.56 -15.19
C PHE A 153 23.70 -0.44 -14.33
N TRP A 154 22.68 0.05 -13.62
CA TRP A 154 21.68 -0.81 -12.97
C TRP A 154 20.70 -1.40 -13.98
N ILE A 155 20.62 -2.73 -14.00
CA ILE A 155 19.78 -3.48 -14.94
C ILE A 155 18.87 -4.44 -14.18
N LEU A 156 17.59 -4.47 -14.57
CA LEU A 156 16.57 -5.31 -13.97
C LEU A 156 16.31 -6.56 -14.82
N TYR A 157 16.34 -7.71 -14.18
CA TYR A 157 16.01 -9.00 -14.79
C TYR A 157 14.89 -9.70 -14.03
N THR A 158 14.07 -10.46 -14.75
CA THR A 158 13.22 -11.49 -14.16
C THR A 158 13.71 -12.87 -14.55
N GLU A 159 13.72 -13.77 -13.59
CA GLU A 159 13.97 -15.18 -13.80
C GLU A 159 12.65 -15.88 -14.15
N SER A 160 12.60 -16.53 -15.31
CA SER A 160 11.49 -17.38 -15.73
C SER A 160 11.70 -18.82 -15.23
N GLN A 161 10.64 -19.64 -15.22
CA GLN A 161 10.69 -21.05 -14.77
C GLN A 161 11.74 -21.90 -15.52
N ASN A 162 12.17 -21.49 -16.72
CA ASN A 162 13.26 -22.14 -17.46
C ASN A 162 14.66 -21.65 -17.06
N SER A 163 14.79 -20.93 -15.94
CA SER A 163 16.04 -20.31 -15.46
C SER A 163 16.68 -19.32 -16.45
N SER A 164 15.91 -18.81 -17.42
CA SER A 164 16.35 -17.77 -18.33
C SER A 164 16.08 -16.40 -17.73
N LEU A 165 17.11 -15.55 -17.71
CA LEU A 165 16.99 -14.15 -17.31
C LEU A 165 16.42 -13.34 -18.47
N LYS A 166 15.30 -12.67 -18.23
CA LYS A 166 14.67 -11.74 -19.18
C LYS A 166 14.88 -10.31 -18.70
N LEU A 167 15.46 -9.48 -19.57
CA LEU A 167 15.61 -8.05 -19.33
C LEU A 167 14.24 -7.38 -19.25
N ILE A 168 14.06 -6.52 -18.24
CA ILE A 168 12.84 -5.73 -18.05
C ILE A 168 13.16 -4.24 -18.14
N THR A 169 12.28 -3.50 -18.80
CA THR A 169 12.27 -2.03 -18.82
C THR A 169 11.07 -1.51 -18.04
N LEU A 170 11.29 -0.50 -17.18
CA LEU A 170 10.28 0.15 -16.35
C LEU A 170 9.66 1.39 -17.00
#